data_AF-C2FS11-F1
#
_entry.id   AF-C2FS11-F1
#
_cell.length_a   1.000
_cell.length_b   1.000
_cell.length_c   1.000
_cell.angle_alpha   90.00
_cell.angle_beta   90.00
_cell.angle_gamma   90.00
#
_symmetry.space_group_name_H-M   'P 1'
#
loop_
_entity.id
_entity.type
_entity.pdbx_description
1 polymer ?
#
loop_
_entity_poly.entity_id
_entity_poly.type
_entity_poly.pdbx_seq_one_letter_code
_entity_poly.pdbx_strand_id
1 'polypeptide(L)' 'MVMKSKSIDEAKSMAKYKSLETVHKDEAIYIIYCSRSEYFYVDTDSLIRLWERLIGYYENGVYTTEK' A
#
# COMPACT_ATOMS: atom_id res chain seq x y z
N MET A 1 9.63 0.16 -7.48
CA MET A 1 8.47 -0.03 -8.38
C MET A 1 7.32 -0.52 -7.51
N VAL A 2 6.19 0.19 -7.46
CA VAL A 2 5.06 -0.22 -6.60
C VAL A 2 4.34 -1.37 -7.29
N MET A 3 4.29 -2.55 -6.66
CA MET A 3 3.59 -3.71 -7.21
C MET A 3 2.09 -3.57 -6.94
N LYS A 4 1.26 -3.75 -7.98
CA LYS A 4 -0.20 -3.67 -7.84
C LYS A 4 -0.91 -4.63 -8.79
N SER A 5 -2.07 -5.13 -8.36
CA SER A 5 -2.95 -5.98 -9.15
C SER A 5 -4.42 -5.62 -8.89
N LYS A 6 -5.32 -5.98 -9.82
CA LYS A 6 -6.77 -5.94 -9.59
C LYS A 6 -7.31 -7.17 -8.86
N SER A 7 -6.52 -8.25 -8.77
CA SER A 7 -6.89 -9.48 -8.09
C SER A 7 -6.20 -9.60 -6.73
N ILE A 8 -6.98 -9.97 -5.70
CA ILE A 8 -6.43 -10.24 -4.37
C ILE A 8 -5.50 -11.47 -4.36
N ASP A 9 -5.76 -12.48 -5.21
CA ASP A 9 -4.95 -13.69 -5.25
C ASP A 9 -3.59 -13.45 -5.90
N GLU A 10 -3.56 -12.61 -6.94
CA GLU A 10 -2.32 -12.13 -7.53
C GLU A 10 -1.56 -11.24 -6.53
N ALA A 11 -2.27 -10.38 -5.79
CA ALA A 11 -1.66 -9.56 -4.74
C ALA A 11 -1.02 -10.40 -3.62
N LYS A 12 -1.67 -11.49 -3.18
CA LYS A 12 -1.09 -12.45 -2.22
C LYS A 12 0.14 -13.13 -2.79
N SER A 13 0.11 -13.52 -4.05
CA SER A 13 1.26 -14.14 -4.73
C SER A 13 2.45 -13.17 -4.81
N MET A 14 2.19 -11.91 -5.14
CA MET A 14 3.19 -10.84 -5.15
C MET A 14 3.76 -10.58 -3.74
N ALA A 15 2.92 -10.54 -2.70
CA ALA A 15 3.38 -10.37 -1.32
C ALA A 15 4.29 -11.51 -0.87
N LYS A 16 3.92 -12.76 -1.20
CA LYS A 16 4.77 -13.93 -0.92
C LYS A 16 6.11 -13.86 -1.67
N TYR A 17 6.11 -13.47 -2.94
CA TYR A 17 7.36 -13.30 -3.68
C TYR A 17 8.25 -12.24 -3.02
N LYS A 18 7.65 -11.10 -2.64
CA LYS A 18 8.35 -10.00 -1.97
C LYS A 18 8.93 -10.40 -0.61
N SER A 19 8.21 -11.20 0.18
CA SER A 19 8.69 -11.66 1.49
C SER A 19 9.87 -12.63 1.41
N LEU A 20 10.16 -13.18 0.23
CA LEU A 20 11.34 -14.02 0.01
C LEU A 20 12.59 -13.20 -0.28
N GLU A 21 12.47 -11.90 -0.55
CA GLU A 21 13.61 -11.01 -0.74
C GLU A 21 14.30 -10.77 0.61
N THR A 22 15.59 -11.12 0.70
CA THR A 22 16.37 -11.02 1.95
C THR A 22 16.51 -9.60 2.49
N VAL A 23 16.35 -8.60 1.63
CA VAL A 23 16.38 -7.18 2.00
C VAL A 23 15.19 -6.77 2.86
N HIS A 24 14.08 -7.51 2.80
CA HIS A 24 12.84 -7.24 3.55
C HIS A 24 12.54 -8.32 4.61
N LYS A 25 13.55 -9.11 5.01
CA LYS A 25 13.37 -10.30 5.87
C LYS A 25 12.73 -10.02 7.24
N ASP A 26 12.91 -8.81 7.77
CA ASP A 26 12.40 -8.37 9.07
C ASP A 26 11.31 -7.28 8.93
N GLU A 27 10.85 -7.03 7.70
CA GLU A 27 9.82 -6.04 7.39
C GLU A 27 8.47 -6.73 7.18
N ALA A 28 7.38 -6.07 7.60
CA ALA A 28 6.04 -6.50 7.25
C ALA A 28 5.77 -6.19 5.76
N ILE A 29 5.10 -7.11 5.07
CA ILE A 29 4.58 -6.86 3.72
C ILE A 29 3.08 -6.64 3.82
N TYR A 30 2.62 -5.49 3.36
CA TYR A 30 1.22 -5.10 3.38
C TYR A 30 0.56 -5.30 2.02
N ILE A 31 -0.71 -5.68 2.04
CA ILE A 31 -1.60 -5.65 0.88
C ILE A 31 -2.68 -4.60 1.16
N ILE A 32 -2.73 -3.54 0.36
CA ILE A 32 -3.61 -2.39 0.58
C ILE A 32 -4.58 -2.28 -0.59
N TYR A 33 -5.88 -2.31 -0.31
CA TYR A 33 -6.90 -2.07 -1.34
C TYR A 33 -7.25 -0.58 -1.43
N CYS A 34 -7.10 0.01 -2.62
CA CYS A 34 -7.57 1.36 -2.90
C CYS A 34 -8.90 1.30 -3.65
N SER A 35 -10.00 1.69 -2.99
CA SER A 35 -11.34 1.70 -3.58
C SER A 35 -11.45 2.63 -4.80
N ARG A 36 -10.75 3.78 -4.79
CA ARG A 36 -10.80 4.75 -5.90
C ARG A 36 -10.20 4.20 -7.19
N SER A 37 -9.10 3.45 -7.10
CA SER A 37 -8.44 2.88 -8.27
C SER A 37 -8.82 1.42 -8.53
N GLU A 38 -9.46 0.77 -7.55
CA GLU A 38 -9.79 -0.66 -7.55
C GLU A 38 -8.57 -1.56 -7.72
N TYR A 39 -7.44 -1.18 -7.11
CA TYR A 39 -6.20 -1.95 -7.13
C TYR A 39 -5.81 -2.35 -5.71
N PHE A 40 -5.26 -3.55 -5.60
CA PHE A 40 -4.47 -4.02 -4.47
C PHE A 40 -3.01 -3.66 -4.70
N TYR A 41 -2.40 -2.98 -3.74
CA TYR A 41 -1.01 -2.60 -3.74
C TYR A 41 -0.24 -3.46 -2.74
N VAL A 42 1.00 -3.82 -3.06
CA VAL A 42 1.89 -4.60 -2.20
C VAL A 42 3.15 -3.79 -1.89
N ASP A 43 3.39 -3.49 -0.61
CA ASP A 43 4.50 -2.63 -0.16
C ASP A 43 4.93 -2.97 1.27
N THR A 44 6.14 -2.56 1.67
CA THR A 44 6.70 -2.82 3.01
C THR A 44 6.37 -1.72 4.01
N ASP A 45 6.14 -0.49 3.55
CA ASP A 45 5.61 0.63 4.36
C ASP A 45 5.44 1.92 3.54
N SER A 46 6.13 2.00 2.39
CA SER A 46 6.25 3.20 1.56
C SER A 46 4.89 3.77 1.14
N LEU A 47 3.96 2.90 0.74
CA LEU A 47 2.63 3.29 0.33
C LEU A 47 1.72 3.64 1.52
N ILE A 48 1.87 3.02 2.69
CA ILE A 48 1.13 3.44 3.90
C ILE A 48 1.53 4.88 4.23
N ARG A 49 2.83 5.18 4.25
CA ARG A 49 3.33 6.53 4.51
C ARG A 49 2.91 7.54 3.44
N LEU A 50 2.87 7.13 2.17
CA LEU A 50 2.35 7.97 1.10
C LEU A 50 0.84 8.17 1.23
N TRP A 51 0.09 7.13 1.61
CA TRP A 51 -1.34 7.17 1.83
C TRP A 51 -1.68 8.04 3.05
N GLU A 52 -0.97 7.93 4.16
CA GLU A 52 -1.04 8.85 5.31
C GLU A 52 -0.68 10.27 4.91
N ARG A 53 0.27 10.49 3.99
CA ARG A 53 0.57 11.83 3.48
C ARG A 53 -0.45 12.36 2.47
N LEU A 54 -1.16 11.51 1.74
CA LEU A 54 -2.14 11.92 0.74
C LEU A 54 -3.56 12.07 1.36
N ILE A 55 -3.88 11.22 2.34
CA ILE A 55 -5.14 11.19 3.09
C ILE A 55 -5.01 11.92 4.44
N GLY A 56 -3.81 12.13 4.97
CA GLY A 56 -3.57 13.01 6.13
C GLY A 56 -3.85 14.49 5.88
N TYR A 57 -4.31 14.83 4.68
CA TYR A 57 -4.95 16.10 4.35
C TYR A 57 -6.47 15.98 4.23
N TYR A 58 -7.06 14.91 4.76
CA TYR A 58 -8.51 14.74 4.86
C TYR A 58 -8.86 14.43 6.32
N GLU A 59 -9.22 15.45 7.08
CA GLU A 59 -9.74 15.28 8.43
C GLU A 59 -11.25 15.03 8.33
N ASN A 60 -11.74 13.89 8.85
CA ASN A 60 -13.16 13.50 8.79
C ASN A 60 -13.77 13.50 7.37
N GLY A 61 -12.98 13.17 6.34
CA GLY A 61 -13.44 13.12 4.95
C GLY A 61 -13.50 14.47 4.24
N VAL A 62 -13.03 15.55 4.86
CA VAL A 62 -12.94 16.89 4.27
C VAL A 62 -11.49 17.21 3.95
N TYR A 63 -11.20 17.58 2.68
CA TYR A 63 -9.86 18.01 2.28
C TYR A 63 -9.46 19.26 3.07
N THR A 64 -8.36 19.19 3.81
CA THR A 64 -7.70 20.30 4.48
C THR A 64 -6.31 20.52 3.89
N THR A 65 -6.00 21.77 3.55
CA THR A 65 -4.67 22.19 3.07
C THR A 65 -3.74 22.62 4.21
N GLU A 66 -4.24 22.62 5.45
CA GLU A 66 -3.47 23.08 6.61
C GLU A 66 -2.61 21.96 7.18
N LYS A 67 -1.42 22.34 7.60
CA LYS A 67 -0.35 21.48 8.09
C LYS A 67 0.21 22.10 9.36
#